data_AF-A0A0M0J8Q7-F1
#
_entry.id   AF-A0A0M0J8Q7-F1
#
_cell.length_a   1.000
_cell.length_b   1.000
_cell.length_c   1.000
_cell.angle_alpha   90.00
_cell.angle_beta   90.00
_cell.angle_gamma   90.00
#
_symmetry.space_group_name_H-M   'P 1'
#
loop_
_entity.id
_entity.type
_entity.pdbx_description
1 polymer ?
#
loop_
_entity_poly.entity_id
_entity_poly.type
_entity_poly.pdbx_seq_one_letter_code
_entity_poly.pdbx_strand_id
1 'polypeptide(L)'
;MRDAPLSVLYAPNAILGYALFAFGMAANIHSDYILRTLRQPGETAYKIPRGGLFEYVSGAHFVGEIIEWIGFATATGFVSAPAAFAAFNVMGIGTRAIATHEWSVSYFGDKYPQGRKRLIPLVW
;
A
#
# COMPACT_ATOMS: atom_id res chain seq x y z
N MET A 1 6.04 -16.93 -29.45
CA MET A 1 5.17 -16.46 -28.35
C MET A 1 3.81 -17.06 -28.61
N ARG A 2 3.26 -17.87 -27.70
CA ARG A 2 1.96 -18.53 -27.92
C ARG A 2 0.85 -17.47 -27.82
N ASP A 3 -0.05 -17.46 -28.79
CA ASP A 3 -1.28 -16.67 -28.76
C ASP A 3 -2.15 -17.17 -27.62
N ALA A 4 -2.01 -16.56 -26.44
CA ALA A 4 -2.89 -16.86 -25.32
C ALA A 4 -4.32 -16.42 -25.71
N PRO A 5 -5.33 -17.27 -25.52
CA PRO A 5 -6.69 -16.90 -25.88
C PRO A 5 -7.17 -15.73 -25.01
N LEU A 6 -7.90 -14.78 -25.60
CA LEU A 6 -8.43 -13.60 -24.89
C LEU A 6 -9.30 -13.97 -23.69
N SER A 7 -9.84 -15.19 -23.64
CA SER A 7 -10.60 -15.71 -22.50
C SER A 7 -9.80 -15.68 -21.19
N VAL A 8 -8.47 -15.72 -21.23
CA VAL A 8 -7.61 -15.60 -20.05
C VAL A 8 -7.79 -14.25 -19.35
N LEU A 9 -8.08 -13.18 -20.10
CA LEU A 9 -8.34 -11.84 -19.53
C LEU A 9 -9.65 -11.77 -18.74
N TYR A 10 -10.57 -12.71 -18.98
CA TYR A 10 -11.89 -12.76 -18.33
C TYR A 10 -12.01 -13.93 -17.34
N ALA A 11 -10.91 -14.65 -17.08
CA ALA A 11 -10.91 -15.69 -16.07
C ALA A 11 -11.24 -15.10 -14.68
N PRO A 12 -11.88 -15.85 -13.77
CA PRO A 12 -12.26 -15.35 -12.45
C PRO A 12 -11.09 -14.74 -11.66
N ASN A 13 -9.89 -15.33 -11.76
CA ASN A 13 -8.69 -14.80 -11.13
C ASN A 13 -8.20 -13.50 -11.78
N ALA A 14 -8.36 -13.34 -13.10
CA ALA A 14 -8.03 -12.11 -13.82
C ALA A 14 -8.92 -10.97 -13.33
N ILE A 15 -10.23 -11.18 -13.30
CA ILE A 15 -11.22 -10.20 -12.84
C ILE A 15 -10.97 -9.82 -11.37
N LEU A 16 -10.80 -10.81 -10.49
CA LEU A 16 -10.48 -10.56 -9.08
C LEU A 16 -9.17 -9.79 -8.93
N GLY A 17 -8.13 -10.19 -9.67
CA GLY A 17 -6.83 -9.54 -9.66
C GLY A 17 -6.90 -8.08 -10.13
N TYR A 18 -7.66 -7.78 -11.19
CA TYR A 18 -7.89 -6.41 -11.64
C TYR A 18 -8.63 -5.58 -10.61
N ALA A 19 -9.65 -6.14 -9.95
CA ALA A 19 -10.38 -5.45 -8.90
C ALA A 19 -9.46 -5.12 -7.70
N LEU A 20 -8.65 -6.08 -7.25
CA LEU A 20 -7.67 -5.87 -6.19
C LEU A 20 -6.60 -4.84 -6.60
N PHE A 21 -6.09 -4.94 -7.83
CA PHE A 21 -5.09 -4.01 -8.35
C PHE A 21 -5.64 -2.57 -8.36
N ALA A 22 -6.82 -2.37 -8.94
CA ALA A 22 -7.45 -1.06 -9.00
C ALA A 22 -7.77 -0.50 -7.61
N PHE A 23 -8.25 -1.33 -6.69
CA PHE A 23 -8.50 -0.92 -5.31
C PHE A 23 -7.22 -0.53 -4.57
N GLY A 24 -6.17 -1.36 -4.67
CA GLY A 24 -4.86 -1.09 -4.07
C GLY A 24 -4.25 0.21 -4.60
N MET A 25 -4.26 0.39 -5.92
CA MET A 25 -3.80 1.59 -6.59
C MET A 25 -4.58 2.83 -6.13
N ALA A 26 -5.91 2.75 -6.06
CA ALA A 26 -6.73 3.86 -5.58
C ALA A 26 -6.40 4.24 -4.12
N ALA A 27 -6.22 3.24 -3.24
CA ALA A 27 -5.82 3.46 -1.85
C ALA A 27 -4.41 4.06 -1.73
N ASN A 28 -3.47 3.59 -2.57
CA ASN A 28 -2.11 4.12 -2.64
C ASN A 28 -2.11 5.59 -3.09
N ILE A 29 -2.73 5.90 -4.24
CA ILE A 29 -2.83 7.26 -4.78
C ILE A 29 -3.52 8.21 -3.80
N HIS A 30 -4.61 7.77 -3.17
CA HIS A 30 -5.32 8.58 -2.17
C HIS A 30 -4.42 8.90 -0.97
N SER A 31 -3.66 7.93 -0.48
CA SER A 31 -2.74 8.12 0.63
C SER A 31 -1.58 9.05 0.26
N ASP A 32 -1.02 8.89 -0.93
CA ASP A 32 0.03 9.76 -1.46
C ASP A 32 -0.46 11.19 -1.67
N TYR A 33 -1.69 11.36 -2.13
CA TYR A 33 -2.33 12.66 -2.24
C TYR A 33 -2.39 13.36 -0.86
N ILE A 34 -2.84 12.65 0.18
CA ILE A 34 -2.84 13.19 1.56
C ILE A 34 -1.43 13.63 1.94
N LEU A 35 -0.42 12.76 1.78
CA LEU A 35 0.97 13.07 2.14
C LEU A 35 1.52 14.30 1.41
N ARG A 36 1.24 14.44 0.11
CA ARG A 36 1.67 15.58 -0.71
C ARG A 36 1.03 16.90 -0.25
N THR A 37 -0.21 16.85 0.20
CA THR A 37 -0.94 18.05 0.67
C THR A 37 -0.56 18.50 2.08
N LEU A 38 0.21 17.71 2.83
CA LEU A 38 0.67 18.10 4.18
C LEU A 38 1.61 19.30 4.18
N ARG A 39 2.28 19.58 3.06
CA ARG A 39 3.30 20.62 2.96
C ARG A 39 2.95 21.61 1.87
N GLN A 40 3.12 22.89 2.17
CA GLN A 40 3.18 23.92 1.15
C GLN A 40 4.57 23.94 0.49
N PRO A 41 4.71 24.43 -0.75
CA PRO A 41 6.01 24.62 -1.38
C PRO A 41 6.95 25.43 -0.47
N GLY A 42 8.12 24.88 -0.16
CA GLY A 42 9.11 25.50 0.75
C GLY A 42 8.99 25.10 2.22
N GLU A 43 7.94 24.38 2.62
CA GLU A 43 7.78 23.90 3.99
C GLU A 43 8.55 22.59 4.23
N THR A 44 9.36 22.55 5.30
CA THR A 44 10.18 21.38 5.66
C THR A 44 9.64 20.60 6.87
N ALA A 45 8.76 21.22 7.67
CA ALA A 45 8.20 20.60 8.85
C ALA A 45 7.40 19.33 8.50
N TYR A 46 7.54 18.28 9.30
CA TYR A 46 6.71 17.08 9.19
C TYR A 46 5.39 17.29 9.94
N LYS A 47 4.30 16.80 9.35
CA LYS A 47 2.97 16.81 9.97
C LYS A 47 2.42 15.40 10.02
N ILE A 48 1.55 15.15 10.99
CA ILE A 48 0.88 13.85 11.14
C ILE A 48 -0.18 13.75 10.03
N PRO A 49 -0.09 12.76 9.10
CA PRO A 49 -1.13 12.56 8.10
C PRO A 49 -2.45 12.18 8.78
N ARG A 50 -3.59 12.68 8.30
CA ARG A 50 -4.94 12.40 8.80
C ARG A 50 -5.88 12.11 7.64
N GLY A 51 -6.94 11.35 7.90
CA GLY A 51 -7.94 10.95 6.89
C GLY A 51 -7.66 9.60 6.24
N GLY A 52 -8.70 8.96 5.71
CA GLY A 52 -8.62 7.67 5.05
C GLY A 52 -7.98 6.58 5.92
N LEU A 53 -7.11 5.77 5.30
CA LEU A 53 -6.40 4.69 5.99
C LEU A 53 -5.40 5.18 7.04
N PHE A 54 -4.97 6.44 6.99
CA PHE A 54 -4.08 6.99 8.02
C PHE A 54 -4.74 7.04 9.39
N GLU A 55 -6.06 6.96 9.52
CA GLU A 55 -6.70 6.85 10.83
C GLU A 55 -6.37 5.52 11.54
N TYR A 56 -5.98 4.50 10.79
CA TYR A 56 -5.73 3.15 11.31
C TYR A 56 -4.25 2.76 11.27
N VAL A 57 -3.50 3.20 10.26
CA VAL A 57 -2.11 2.79 10.04
C VAL A 57 -1.19 3.96 9.72
N SER A 58 0.09 3.83 10.06
CA SER A 58 1.13 4.82 9.74
C SER A 58 1.52 4.79 8.27
N GLY A 59 1.62 3.59 7.69
CA GLY A 59 1.96 3.38 6.29
C GLY A 59 0.74 3.17 5.40
N ALA A 60 -0.19 4.12 5.32
CA ALA A 60 -1.42 3.94 4.53
C ALA A 60 -1.17 3.61 3.04
N HIS A 61 -0.22 4.30 2.41
CA HIS A 61 0.16 4.07 1.01
C HIS A 61 0.76 2.67 0.79
N PHE A 62 1.51 2.16 1.77
CA PHE A 62 2.05 0.81 1.76
C PHE A 62 0.96 -0.27 1.75
N VAL A 63 -0.15 -0.05 2.45
CA VAL A 63 -1.31 -0.97 2.39
C VAL A 63 -1.86 -1.06 0.98
N GLY A 64 -2.04 0.09 0.33
CA GLY A 64 -2.48 0.15 -1.06
C GLY A 64 -1.53 -0.60 -2.00
N GLU A 65 -0.23 -0.34 -1.89
CA GLU A 65 0.81 -0.96 -2.73
C GLU A 65 0.86 -2.49 -2.55
N ILE A 66 0.70 -3.01 -1.33
CA ILE A 66 0.62 -4.44 -1.09
C ILE A 66 -0.60 -5.05 -1.79
N ILE A 67 -1.78 -4.44 -1.62
CA ILE A 67 -3.01 -4.94 -2.25
C ILE A 67 -2.92 -4.87 -3.76
N GLU A 68 -2.30 -3.82 -4.29
CA GLU A 68 -2.05 -3.64 -5.72
C GLU A 68 -1.24 -4.79 -6.29
N TRP A 69 -0.08 -5.10 -5.68
CA TRP A 69 0.80 -6.15 -6.18
C TRP A 69 0.26 -7.56 -5.95
N ILE A 70 -0.51 -7.78 -4.87
CA ILE A 70 -1.27 -9.03 -4.70
C ILE A 70 -2.32 -9.16 -5.81
N GLY A 71 -3.00 -8.07 -6.18
CA GLY A 71 -3.92 -8.04 -7.31
C GLY A 71 -3.26 -8.39 -8.63
N PHE A 72 -2.08 -7.81 -8.91
CA PHE A 72 -1.29 -8.13 -10.10
C PHE A 72 -0.86 -9.61 -10.15
N ALA A 73 -0.36 -10.15 -9.03
CA ALA A 73 -0.02 -11.57 -8.93
C ALA A 73 -1.26 -12.46 -9.14
N THR A 74 -2.40 -12.09 -8.57
CA THR A 74 -3.67 -12.82 -8.75
C THR A 74 -4.15 -12.80 -10.19
N ALA A 75 -4.08 -11.64 -10.86
CA ALA A 75 -4.51 -11.46 -12.24
C ALA A 75 -3.72 -12.33 -13.22
N THR A 76 -2.44 -12.53 -12.91
CA THR A 76 -1.50 -13.34 -13.70
C THR A 76 -1.48 -14.81 -13.27
N GLY A 77 -2.32 -15.21 -12.31
CA GLY A 77 -2.40 -16.60 -11.83
C GLY A 77 -1.19 -17.04 -11.00
N PHE A 78 -0.54 -16.09 -10.31
CA PHE A 78 0.66 -16.31 -9.50
C PHE A 78 1.81 -16.97 -10.27
N VAL A 79 1.96 -16.65 -11.55
CA VAL A 79 3.17 -17.06 -12.30
C VAL A 79 4.42 -16.47 -11.65
N SER A 80 5.55 -17.15 -11.85
CA SER A 80 6.76 -16.99 -11.01
C SER A 80 7.24 -15.54 -10.86
N ALA A 81 7.27 -14.75 -11.94
CA ALA A 81 7.76 -13.38 -11.89
C ALA A 81 6.84 -12.40 -11.11
N PRO A 82 5.53 -12.27 -11.42
CA PRO A 82 4.58 -11.49 -10.62
C PRO A 82 4.51 -11.91 -9.15
N ALA A 83 4.54 -13.22 -8.87
CA ALA A 83 4.52 -13.72 -7.50
C ALA A 83 5.79 -13.33 -6.73
N ALA A 84 6.97 -13.49 -7.35
CA ALA A 84 8.23 -13.06 -6.75
C ALA A 84 8.27 -11.54 -6.53
N PHE A 85 7.76 -10.76 -7.47
CA PHE A 85 7.69 -9.31 -7.35
C PHE A 85 6.78 -8.86 -6.20
N ALA A 86 5.58 -9.46 -6.07
CA ALA A 86 4.68 -9.17 -4.97
C ALA A 86 5.31 -9.54 -3.61
N ALA A 87 5.95 -10.71 -3.52
CA ALA A 87 6.64 -11.13 -2.29
C ALA A 87 7.79 -10.18 -1.93
N PHE A 88 8.62 -9.80 -2.91
CA PHE A 88 9.69 -8.82 -2.71
C PHE A 88 9.15 -7.48 -2.22
N ASN A 89 8.06 -6.99 -2.83
CA ASN A 89 7.42 -5.75 -2.42
C ASN A 89 6.92 -5.81 -0.97
N VAL A 90 6.19 -6.87 -0.60
CA VAL A 90 5.67 -7.04 0.77
C VAL A 90 6.81 -7.04 1.79
N MET A 91 7.92 -7.74 1.52
CA MET A 91 9.08 -7.76 2.41
C MET A 91 9.75 -6.39 2.54
N GLY A 92 9.98 -5.71 1.42
CA GLY A 92 10.59 -4.37 1.41
C GLY A 92 9.71 -3.32 2.08
N ILE A 93 8.39 -3.40 1.87
CA ILE A 93 7.41 -2.51 2.48
C ILE A 93 7.29 -2.75 3.99
N GLY A 94 7.30 -4.01 4.43
CA GLY A 94 7.22 -4.35 5.85
C GLY A 94 8.27 -3.64 6.69
N THR A 95 9.53 -3.67 6.24
CA THR A 95 10.64 -2.98 6.93
C THR A 95 10.48 -1.46 6.92
N ARG A 96 10.05 -0.87 5.79
CA ARG A 96 9.77 0.56 5.66
C ARG A 96 8.61 1.02 6.54
N ALA A 97 7.57 0.22 6.67
CA ALA A 97 6.40 0.53 7.49
C ALA A 97 6.75 0.57 8.98
N ILE A 98 7.56 -0.39 9.45
CA ILE A 98 8.11 -0.40 10.81
C ILE A 98 8.91 0.87 11.06
N ALA A 99 9.90 1.16 10.22
CA ALA A 99 10.75 2.33 10.37
C ALA A 99 9.94 3.64 10.36
N THR A 100 8.94 3.76 9.47
CA THR A 100 8.06 4.94 9.38
C THR A 100 7.23 5.12 10.64
N HIS A 101 6.68 4.03 11.18
CA HIS A 101 5.90 4.07 12.42
C HIS A 101 6.76 4.48 13.61
N GLU A 102 7.92 3.84 13.81
CA GLU A 102 8.85 4.12 14.91
C GLU A 102 9.41 5.55 14.84
N TRP A 103 9.79 6.00 13.64
CA TRP A 103 10.19 7.38 13.41
C TRP A 103 9.05 8.36 13.74
N SER A 104 7.80 8.05 13.34
CA SER A 104 6.67 8.94 13.62
C SER A 104 6.36 9.03 15.11
N VAL A 105 6.37 7.90 15.83
CA VAL A 105 6.15 7.86 17.28
C VAL A 105 7.25 8.65 18.00
N SER A 106 8.52 8.43 17.64
CA SER A 106 9.64 9.14 18.26
C SER A 106 9.64 10.65 17.95
N TYR A 107 9.29 11.04 16.73
CA TYR A 107 9.30 12.44 16.30
C TYR A 107 8.11 13.25 16.85
N PHE A 108 6.91 12.67 16.84
CA PHE A 108 5.68 13.37 17.28
C PHE A 108 5.34 13.16 18.76
N GLY A 109 5.94 12.16 19.42
CA GLY A 109 5.72 11.86 20.83
C GLY A 109 4.24 11.73 21.18
N ASP A 110 3.81 12.43 22.23
CA ASP A 110 2.44 12.40 22.74
C ASP A 110 1.38 12.91 21.74
N LYS A 111 1.80 13.67 20.72
CA LYS A 111 0.88 14.13 19.66
C LYS A 111 0.54 13.02 18.68
N TYR A 112 1.30 11.93 18.64
CA TYR A 112 1.07 10.83 17.73
C TYR A 112 -0.17 10.01 18.13
N PRO A 113 -1.07 9.65 17.19
CA PRO A 113 -2.23 8.81 17.51
C PRO A 113 -1.82 7.41 17.96
N GLN A 114 -2.00 7.11 19.24
CA GLN A 114 -1.56 5.86 19.89
C GLN A 114 -2.28 4.60 19.36
N GLY A 115 -3.44 4.76 18.72
CA GLY A 115 -4.20 3.65 18.13
C GLY A 115 -3.67 3.15 16.79
N ARG A 116 -2.75 3.89 16.14
CA ARG A 116 -2.24 3.52 14.81
C ARG A 116 -1.38 2.27 14.86
N LYS A 117 -1.56 1.43 13.85
CA LYS A 117 -0.72 0.26 13.57
C LYS A 117 0.32 0.59 12.52
N ARG A 118 1.34 -0.25 12.36
CA ARG A 118 2.43 -0.01 11.42
C ARG A 118 1.94 -0.14 9.99
N LEU A 119 1.21 -1.22 9.71
CA LEU A 119 0.87 -1.62 8.34
C LEU A 119 -0.48 -2.35 8.22
N ILE A 120 -0.77 -3.35 9.05
CA ILE A 120 -2.02 -4.12 8.98
C ILE A 120 -3.05 -3.45 9.91
N PRO A 121 -4.16 -2.89 9.38
CA PRO A 121 -5.17 -2.24 10.19
C PRO A 121 -5.65 -3.16 11.32
N LEU A 122 -5.72 -2.62 12.54
CA LEU A 122 -6.18 -3.30 13.76
C LEU A 122 -5.30 -4.46 14.27
N VAL A 123 -4.30 -4.91 13.51
CA VAL A 123 -3.45 -6.06 13.86
C VAL A 123 -2.01 -5.63 14.17
N TRP A 124 -1.30 -5.03 13.19
CA TRP A 124 0.16 -4.86 13.27
C TRP A 124 0.68 -3.57 12.67
#